data_AF-A0A0F7VQG0-F1
#
_entry.id   AF-A0A0F7VQG0-F1
#
_cell.length_a   1.000
_cell.length_b   1.000
_cell.length_c   1.000
_cell.angle_alpha   90.00
_cell.angle_beta   90.00
_cell.angle_gamma   90.00
#
_symmetry.space_group_name_H-M   'P 1'
#
loop_
_entity.id
_entity.type
_entity.pdbx_description
1 polymer ?
#
loop_
_entity_poly.entity_id
_entity_poly.type
_entity_poly.pdbx_seq_one_letter_code
_entity_poly.pdbx_strand_id
1 'polypeptide(L)'
;MTDHSSVVRAAWSRIDTWLEAHAPRTFAELSPPADPADVERAQREMGLRFPQDLLDSLACHDGAEGWTSLPAQPPLSVAGIVELRRRGMALLEWSERQGHPVDGDRPDWHPLWLPWAESDGDAQVVDLRPGETYGQVGTVHHDEGGLQDTWPSLGAYLTEVADVLEHGGTVGLAAPYLTPDGELRWELPQHVRPEDGLTPAPRARTGRTEDPR
;
A
#
# COMPACT_ATOMS: atom_id res chain seq x y z
N MET A 1 -4.44 -29.07 -7.87
CA MET A 1 -4.76 -27.68 -8.23
C MET A 1 -3.44 -26.94 -8.23
N THR A 2 -2.93 -26.59 -9.41
CA THR A 2 -1.75 -25.74 -9.54
C THR A 2 -2.15 -24.35 -9.10
N ASP A 3 -1.73 -23.98 -7.90
CA ASP A 3 -1.83 -22.62 -7.38
C ASP A 3 -1.05 -21.70 -8.34
N HIS A 4 -1.79 -20.97 -9.18
CA HIS A 4 -1.18 -19.88 -9.94
C HIS A 4 -1.14 -18.71 -8.97
N SER A 5 -0.02 -18.57 -8.24
CA SER A 5 0.21 -17.42 -7.37
C SER A 5 -0.01 -16.15 -8.18
N SER A 6 -0.96 -15.32 -7.78
CA SER A 6 -1.18 -14.03 -8.41
C SER A 6 0.04 -13.13 -8.23
N VAL A 7 0.15 -12.10 -9.06
CA VAL A 7 1.25 -11.11 -9.00
C VAL A 7 1.35 -10.50 -7.61
N VAL A 8 0.21 -10.19 -6.98
CA VAL A 8 0.15 -9.66 -5.62
C VAL A 8 0.72 -10.63 -4.59
N ARG A 9 0.30 -11.91 -4.62
CA ARG A 9 0.82 -12.92 -3.68
C ARG A 9 2.31 -13.19 -3.86
N ALA A 10 2.77 -13.17 -5.12
CA ALA A 10 4.19 -13.32 -5.44
C ALA A 10 5.01 -12.12 -4.93
N ALA A 11 4.48 -10.90 -5.06
CA ALA A 11 5.12 -9.69 -4.53
C ALA A 11 5.17 -9.70 -2.99
N TRP A 12 4.06 -10.01 -2.31
CA TRP A 12 4.04 -10.15 -0.86
C TRP A 12 5.04 -11.19 -0.36
N SER A 13 5.08 -12.38 -0.97
CA SER A 13 6.05 -13.41 -0.58
C SER A 13 7.51 -12.94 -0.65
N ARG A 14 7.85 -12.09 -1.63
CA ARG A 14 9.18 -11.48 -1.75
C ARG A 14 9.43 -10.43 -0.67
N ILE A 15 8.45 -9.56 -0.43
CA ILE A 15 8.48 -8.55 0.64
C ILE A 15 8.66 -9.23 2.01
N ASP A 16 7.85 -10.25 2.31
CA ASP A 16 7.90 -11.02 3.55
C ASP A 16 9.28 -11.63 3.76
N THR A 17 9.80 -12.34 2.74
CA THR A 17 11.12 -12.97 2.79
C THR A 17 12.21 -11.93 3.09
N TRP A 18 12.11 -10.75 2.48
CA TRP A 18 13.08 -9.68 2.72
C TRP A 18 12.95 -9.09 4.13
N LEU A 19 11.73 -8.82 4.59
CA LEU A 19 11.45 -8.27 5.91
C LEU A 19 11.88 -9.25 7.03
N GLU A 20 11.57 -10.53 6.91
CA GLU A 20 12.01 -11.56 7.86
C GLU A 20 13.55 -11.57 8.03
N ALA A 21 14.28 -11.39 6.93
CA ALA A 21 15.74 -11.44 6.92
C ALA A 21 16.40 -10.14 7.41
N HIS A 22 15.78 -8.98 7.15
CA HIS A 22 16.45 -7.68 7.28
C HIS A 22 15.76 -6.70 8.21
N ALA A 23 14.45 -6.81 8.40
CA ALA A 23 13.64 -5.94 9.25
C ALA A 23 12.55 -6.75 10.01
N PRO A 24 12.92 -7.75 10.83
CA PRO A 24 11.96 -8.66 11.46
C PRO A 24 11.00 -7.95 12.43
N ARG A 25 11.37 -6.77 12.92
CA ARG A 25 10.48 -5.91 13.71
C ARG A 25 9.32 -5.38 12.86
N THR A 26 9.62 -4.83 11.68
CA THR A 26 8.61 -4.40 10.71
C THR A 26 7.79 -5.59 10.19
N PHE A 27 8.41 -6.76 9.98
CA PHE A 27 7.67 -7.97 9.62
C PHE A 27 6.60 -8.34 10.66
N ALA A 28 6.95 -8.25 11.95
CA ALA A 28 6.03 -8.57 13.05
C ALA A 28 4.84 -7.59 13.17
N GLU A 29 4.89 -6.44 12.51
CA GLU A 29 3.78 -5.47 12.44
C GLU A 29 2.77 -5.80 11.35
N LEU A 30 3.11 -6.69 10.40
CA LEU A 30 2.17 -7.17 9.39
C LEU A 30 1.16 -8.12 10.04
N SER A 31 -0.13 -7.83 9.84
CA SER A 31 -1.19 -8.67 10.38
C SER A 31 -1.28 -10.01 9.64
N PRO A 32 -1.79 -11.07 10.27
CA PRO A 32 -2.12 -12.31 9.58
C PRO A 32 -3.19 -12.07 8.47
N PRO A 33 -3.41 -13.02 7.56
CA PRO A 33 -4.46 -12.93 6.55
C PRO A 33 -5.84 -12.59 7.12
N ALA A 34 -6.60 -11.79 6.37
CA ALA A 34 -7.96 -11.42 6.73
C ALA A 34 -8.90 -12.63 6.70
N ASP A 35 -9.90 -12.64 7.59
CA ASP A 35 -10.99 -13.61 7.52
C ASP A 35 -11.82 -13.37 6.25
N PRO A 36 -11.96 -14.37 5.35
CA PRO A 36 -12.80 -14.23 4.16
C PRO A 36 -14.24 -13.79 4.45
N ALA A 37 -14.82 -14.19 5.60
CA ALA A 37 -16.16 -13.78 6.00
C ALA A 37 -16.25 -12.28 6.33
N ASP A 38 -15.18 -11.71 6.87
CA ASP A 38 -15.07 -10.28 7.16
C ASP A 38 -14.94 -9.48 5.86
N VAL A 39 -14.12 -9.96 4.92
CA VAL A 39 -13.98 -9.36 3.58
C VAL A 39 -15.32 -9.37 2.83
N GLU A 40 -16.07 -10.47 2.88
CA GLU A 40 -17.39 -10.54 2.28
C GLU A 40 -18.39 -9.58 2.95
N ARG A 41 -18.34 -9.46 4.28
CA ARG A 41 -19.18 -8.51 5.02
C ARG A 41 -18.87 -7.07 4.62
N ALA A 42 -17.59 -6.71 4.51
CA ALA A 42 -17.15 -5.39 4.09
C ALA A 42 -17.64 -5.04 2.68
N GLN A 43 -17.52 -5.97 1.72
CA GLN A 43 -18.05 -5.78 0.37
C GLN A 43 -19.57 -5.54 0.36
N ARG A 44 -20.33 -6.30 1.17
CA ARG A 44 -21.79 -6.12 1.31
C ARG A 44 -22.15 -4.78 1.94
N GLU A 45 -21.47 -4.40 3.02
CA GLU A 45 -21.71 -3.13 3.72
C GLU A 45 -21.43 -1.93 2.82
N MET A 46 -20.34 -1.98 2.06
CA MET A 46 -19.94 -0.87 1.21
C MET A 46 -20.67 -0.82 -0.13
N GLY A 47 -21.41 -1.88 -0.49
CA GLY A 47 -22.05 -2.02 -1.81
C GLY A 47 -21.05 -2.09 -2.96
N LEU A 48 -19.80 -2.50 -2.69
CA LEU A 48 -18.70 -2.56 -3.65
C LEU A 48 -18.12 -3.97 -3.73
N ARG A 49 -17.65 -4.34 -4.91
CA ARG A 49 -16.83 -5.55 -5.08
C ARG A 49 -15.36 -5.15 -5.02
N PHE A 50 -14.59 -5.86 -4.21
CA PHE A 50 -13.16 -5.62 -4.15
C PHE A 50 -12.50 -6.21 -5.40
N PRO A 51 -11.54 -5.50 -6.00
CA PRO A 51 -10.76 -6.03 -7.10
C PRO A 51 -9.91 -7.22 -6.62
N GLN A 52 -9.60 -8.14 -7.53
CA GLN A 52 -8.87 -9.37 -7.20
C GLN A 52 -7.52 -9.09 -6.53
N ASP A 53 -6.80 -8.06 -7.00
CA ASP A 53 -5.52 -7.67 -6.40
C ASP A 53 -5.65 -7.33 -4.90
N LEU A 54 -6.69 -6.59 -4.51
CA LEU A 54 -6.93 -6.26 -3.10
C LEU A 54 -7.33 -7.49 -2.29
N LEU A 55 -8.16 -8.37 -2.86
CA LEU A 55 -8.52 -9.64 -2.21
C LEU A 55 -7.28 -10.51 -1.95
N ASP A 56 -6.36 -10.56 -2.90
CA ASP A 56 -5.12 -11.31 -2.75
C ASP A 56 -4.18 -10.67 -1.73
N SER A 57 -4.13 -9.34 -1.66
CA SER A 57 -3.36 -8.62 -0.65
C SER A 57 -3.90 -8.89 0.76
N LEU A 58 -5.22 -8.76 0.97
CA LEU A 58 -5.88 -9.04 2.25
C LEU A 58 -5.75 -10.50 2.68
N ALA A 59 -5.65 -11.41 1.72
CA ALA A 59 -5.39 -12.83 1.98
C ALA A 59 -3.90 -13.13 2.28
N CYS A 60 -3.01 -12.15 2.19
CA CYS A 60 -1.65 -12.22 2.73
C CYS A 60 -1.59 -11.53 4.10
N HIS A 61 -2.05 -10.28 4.18
CA HIS A 61 -2.06 -9.49 5.41
C HIS A 61 -3.33 -8.66 5.54
N ASP A 62 -4.00 -8.75 6.69
CA ASP A 62 -5.12 -7.87 7.07
C ASP A 62 -4.64 -6.50 7.55
N GLY A 63 -3.85 -5.83 6.72
CA GLY A 63 -3.18 -4.58 7.05
C GLY A 63 -1.93 -4.73 7.89
N ALA A 64 -1.48 -3.62 8.46
CA ALA A 64 -0.33 -3.54 9.35
C ALA A 64 -0.67 -2.68 10.58
N GLU A 65 -0.15 -3.05 11.74
CA GLU A 65 -0.29 -2.25 12.97
C GLU A 65 0.74 -1.09 13.01
N GLY A 66 1.86 -1.27 12.30
CA GLY A 66 2.96 -0.32 12.21
C GLY A 66 2.98 0.47 10.90
N TRP A 67 3.75 1.56 10.90
CA TRP A 67 3.67 2.62 9.87
C TRP A 67 4.72 2.47 8.76
N THR A 68 5.54 1.42 8.82
CA THR A 68 6.82 1.39 8.10
C THR A 68 6.94 0.33 7.01
N SER A 69 5.93 -0.52 6.85
CA SER A 69 6.01 -1.69 5.98
C SER A 69 6.04 -1.36 4.49
N LEU A 70 5.46 -0.23 4.07
CA LEU A 70 5.37 0.19 2.66
C LEU A 70 5.76 1.67 2.45
N PRO A 71 6.19 2.08 1.24
CA PRO A 71 6.74 3.42 0.97
C PRO A 71 5.83 4.62 1.14
N ALA A 72 4.53 4.39 1.27
CA ALA A 72 3.54 5.45 1.39
C ALA A 72 2.82 5.28 2.73
N GLN A 73 1.55 4.90 2.67
CA GLN A 73 0.75 4.63 3.84
C GLN A 73 0.79 3.14 4.21
N PRO A 74 0.69 2.76 5.50
CA PRO A 74 0.54 1.37 5.89
C PRO A 74 -0.77 0.80 5.35
N PRO A 75 -0.79 -0.49 4.95
CA PRO A 75 -2.00 -1.13 4.46
C PRO A 75 -3.03 -1.23 5.59
N LEU A 76 -4.28 -0.94 5.26
CA LEU A 76 -5.41 -1.01 6.17
C LEU A 76 -5.91 -2.45 6.30
N SER A 77 -6.36 -2.78 7.51
CA SER A 77 -7.21 -3.95 7.70
C SER A 77 -8.55 -3.78 6.99
N VAL A 78 -9.29 -4.88 6.80
CA VAL A 78 -10.67 -4.85 6.28
C VAL A 78 -11.54 -3.87 7.06
N ALA A 79 -11.41 -3.85 8.39
CA ALA A 79 -12.12 -2.90 9.24
C ALA A 79 -11.69 -1.45 8.97
N GLY A 80 -10.39 -1.21 8.79
CA GLY A 80 -9.84 0.10 8.43
C GLY A 80 -10.35 0.60 7.08
N ILE A 81 -10.43 -0.28 6.08
CA ILE A 81 -10.98 0.02 4.74
C ILE A 81 -12.43 0.50 4.86
N VAL A 82 -13.26 -0.24 5.61
CA VAL A 82 -14.67 0.12 5.83
C VAL A 82 -14.79 1.49 6.51
N GLU A 83 -14.00 1.72 7.56
CA GLU A 83 -14.07 2.96 8.32
C GLU A 83 -13.57 4.17 7.53
N LEU A 84 -12.44 4.07 6.83
CA LEU A 84 -11.96 5.16 5.99
C LEU A 84 -12.93 5.46 4.85
N ARG A 85 -13.53 4.43 4.25
CA ARG A 85 -14.59 4.64 3.25
C ARG A 85 -15.78 5.39 3.84
N ARG A 86 -16.24 5.03 5.05
CA ARG A 86 -17.33 5.74 5.73
C ARG A 86 -16.98 7.22 5.96
N ARG A 87 -15.75 7.50 6.40
CA ARG A 87 -15.25 8.88 6.56
C ARG A 87 -15.28 9.65 5.24
N GLY A 88 -14.80 9.06 4.15
CA GLY A 88 -14.84 9.67 2.81
C GLY A 88 -16.26 9.94 2.31
N MET A 89 -17.20 9.02 2.53
CA MET A 89 -18.62 9.24 2.18
C MET A 89 -19.23 10.37 3.02
N ALA A 90 -18.93 10.44 4.32
CA ALA A 90 -19.41 11.52 5.19
C ALA A 90 -18.82 12.89 4.79
N LEU A 91 -17.58 12.92 4.29
CA LEU A 91 -16.96 14.12 3.73
C LEU A 91 -17.75 14.63 2.51
N LEU A 92 -18.09 13.73 1.58
CA LEU A 92 -18.91 14.09 0.41
C LEU A 92 -20.28 14.67 0.84
N GLU A 93 -20.98 13.99 1.75
CA GLU A 93 -22.27 14.48 2.28
C GLU A 93 -22.15 15.84 2.98
N TRP A 94 -21.01 16.11 3.63
CA TRP A 94 -20.74 17.42 4.23
C TRP A 94 -20.50 18.48 3.15
N SER A 95 -19.66 18.19 2.16
CA SER A 95 -19.34 19.10 1.05
C SER A 95 -20.58 19.49 0.24
N GLU A 96 -21.44 18.51 -0.07
CA GLU A 96 -22.73 18.76 -0.75
C GLU A 96 -23.63 19.71 0.05
N ARG A 97 -23.74 19.51 1.37
CA ARG A 97 -24.53 20.38 2.25
C ARG A 97 -23.98 21.81 2.35
N GLN A 98 -22.68 21.98 2.18
CA GLN A 98 -22.04 23.31 2.12
C GLN A 98 -22.13 23.95 0.72
N GLY A 99 -22.64 23.23 -0.30
CA GLY A 99 -22.71 23.69 -1.68
C GLY A 99 -21.35 23.69 -2.39
N HIS A 100 -20.38 22.92 -1.89
CA HIS A 100 -19.12 22.71 -2.58
C HIS A 100 -19.31 21.70 -3.73
N PRO A 101 -18.70 21.91 -4.90
CA PRO A 101 -18.76 20.97 -6.01
C PRO A 101 -18.06 19.66 -5.61
N VAL A 102 -18.79 18.55 -5.70
CA VAL A 102 -18.30 17.20 -5.34
C VAL A 102 -17.89 16.36 -6.56
N ASP A 103 -18.18 16.84 -7.76
CA ASP A 103 -17.92 16.19 -9.05
C ASP A 103 -16.92 16.98 -9.92
N GLY A 104 -16.06 17.78 -9.30
CA GLY A 104 -15.00 18.51 -10.00
C GLY A 104 -13.92 17.59 -10.57
N ASP A 105 -13.05 18.13 -11.44
CA ASP A 105 -11.95 17.39 -12.08
C ASP A 105 -10.94 16.80 -11.06
N ARG A 106 -10.89 17.39 -9.87
CA ARG A 106 -10.01 17.01 -8.75
C ARG A 106 -10.81 16.97 -7.45
N PRO A 107 -11.65 15.95 -7.24
CA PRO A 107 -12.47 15.88 -6.04
C PRO A 107 -11.62 15.42 -4.85
N ASP A 108 -11.97 15.88 -3.65
CA ASP A 108 -11.31 15.46 -2.40
C ASP A 108 -11.62 13.99 -2.04
N TRP A 109 -12.71 13.45 -2.56
CA TRP A 109 -13.07 12.04 -2.45
C TRP A 109 -13.98 11.61 -3.61
N HIS A 110 -14.07 10.31 -3.89
CA HIS A 110 -15.02 9.78 -4.88
C HIS A 110 -15.70 8.51 -4.36
N PRO A 111 -17.01 8.30 -4.59
CA PRO A 111 -17.73 7.12 -4.10
C PRO A 111 -17.19 5.77 -4.59
N LEU A 112 -16.49 5.76 -5.72
CA LEU A 112 -15.84 4.59 -6.33
C LEU A 112 -14.33 4.50 -6.07
N TRP A 113 -13.79 5.32 -5.16
CA TRP A 113 -12.44 5.11 -4.64
C TRP A 113 -12.51 4.17 -3.45
N LEU A 114 -11.83 3.03 -3.56
CA LEU A 114 -11.75 2.03 -2.52
C LEU A 114 -10.42 2.19 -1.77
N PRO A 115 -10.41 2.69 -0.53
CA PRO A 115 -9.17 2.82 0.22
C PRO A 115 -8.53 1.46 0.49
N TRP A 116 -7.22 1.44 0.58
CA TRP A 116 -6.47 0.26 1.01
C TRP A 116 -5.28 0.57 1.92
N ALA A 117 -4.83 1.82 1.98
CA ALA A 117 -3.77 2.28 2.87
C ALA A 117 -4.04 3.72 3.36
N GLU A 118 -3.64 4.07 4.59
CA GLU A 118 -3.82 5.42 5.16
C GLU A 118 -2.73 5.80 6.17
N SER A 119 -2.26 7.05 6.11
CA SER A 119 -1.46 7.69 7.16
C SER A 119 -1.73 9.19 7.15
N ASP A 120 -1.84 9.81 8.33
CA ASP A 120 -1.91 11.27 8.51
C ASP A 120 -2.94 12.00 7.63
N GLY A 121 -4.04 11.33 7.28
CA GLY A 121 -5.12 11.87 6.45
C GLY A 121 -4.95 11.64 4.95
N ASP A 122 -3.76 11.24 4.50
CA ASP A 122 -3.54 10.81 3.13
C ASP A 122 -3.96 9.35 2.98
N ALA A 123 -4.61 9.03 1.86
CA ALA A 123 -5.15 7.71 1.61
C ALA A 123 -4.70 7.19 0.25
N GLN A 124 -4.17 5.98 0.20
CA GLN A 124 -4.02 5.29 -1.07
C GLN A 124 -5.30 4.52 -1.39
N VAL A 125 -5.81 4.72 -2.60
CA VAL A 125 -7.09 4.17 -3.05
C VAL A 125 -6.92 3.40 -4.36
N VAL A 126 -7.79 2.43 -4.57
CA VAL A 126 -8.00 1.79 -5.87
C VAL A 126 -9.18 2.46 -6.56
N ASP A 127 -8.97 2.94 -7.79
CA ASP A 127 -10.00 3.58 -8.60
C ASP A 127 -10.91 2.53 -9.25
N LEU A 128 -12.16 2.44 -8.79
CA LEU A 128 -13.16 1.51 -9.35
C LEU A 128 -14.06 2.17 -10.40
N ARG A 129 -13.76 3.40 -10.84
CA ARG A 129 -14.53 4.06 -11.90
C ARG A 129 -14.39 3.26 -13.20
N PRO A 130 -15.50 3.02 -13.94
CA PRO A 130 -15.42 2.39 -15.24
C PRO A 130 -14.59 3.23 -16.21
N GLY A 131 -13.64 2.61 -16.91
CA GLY A 131 -12.82 3.29 -17.90
C GLY A 131 -11.39 2.75 -17.93
N GLU A 132 -10.51 3.50 -18.57
CA GLU A 132 -9.08 3.14 -18.73
C GLU A 132 -8.31 3.12 -17.41
N THR A 133 -8.79 3.83 -16.39
CA THR A 133 -8.18 3.90 -15.05
C THR A 133 -8.75 2.89 -14.06
N TYR A 134 -9.65 1.98 -14.48
CA TYR A 134 -10.20 0.97 -13.59
C TYR A 134 -9.10 0.08 -13.01
N GLY A 135 -9.03 0.00 -11.69
CA GLY A 135 -8.01 -0.76 -10.94
C GLY A 135 -6.71 0.00 -10.69
N GLN A 136 -6.57 1.23 -11.19
CA GLN A 136 -5.43 2.10 -10.90
C GLN A 136 -5.35 2.36 -9.40
N VAL A 137 -4.12 2.36 -8.86
CA VAL A 137 -3.85 2.78 -7.49
C VAL A 137 -3.28 4.19 -7.51
N GLY A 138 -3.64 5.02 -6.55
CA GLY A 138 -3.00 6.32 -6.35
C GLY A 138 -3.31 6.91 -5.00
N THR A 139 -2.68 8.04 -4.69
CA THR A 139 -2.81 8.74 -3.43
C THR A 139 -3.82 9.88 -3.55
N VAL A 140 -4.73 9.94 -2.61
CA VAL A 140 -5.58 11.10 -2.32
C VAL A 140 -4.90 11.83 -1.17
N HIS A 141 -4.38 13.02 -1.45
CA HIS A 141 -3.73 13.88 -0.46
C HIS A 141 -4.78 14.70 0.28
N HIS A 142 -4.64 14.87 1.59
CA HIS A 142 -5.65 15.57 2.39
C HIS A 142 -5.74 17.08 2.11
N ASP A 143 -4.69 17.65 1.51
CA ASP A 143 -4.57 19.07 1.17
C ASP A 143 -4.71 19.36 -0.34
N GLU A 144 -4.73 18.32 -1.18
CA GLU A 144 -4.84 18.44 -2.63
C GLU A 144 -5.88 17.47 -3.21
N GLY A 145 -6.87 18.00 -3.93
CA GLY A 145 -7.88 17.19 -4.60
C GLY A 145 -7.34 16.36 -5.78
N GLY A 146 -8.03 15.26 -6.07
CA GLY A 146 -7.71 14.35 -7.17
C GLY A 146 -6.73 13.24 -6.79
N LEU A 147 -6.59 12.28 -7.70
CA LEU A 147 -5.71 11.13 -7.54
C LEU A 147 -4.31 11.45 -8.08
N GLN A 148 -3.29 11.35 -7.24
CA GLN A 148 -1.88 11.59 -7.57
C GLN A 148 -1.05 10.31 -7.39
N ASP A 149 0.25 10.37 -7.71
CA ASP A 149 1.23 9.30 -7.45
C ASP A 149 0.70 7.92 -7.83
N THR A 150 0.41 7.73 -9.12
CA THR A 150 -0.41 6.60 -9.55
C THR A 150 0.38 5.41 -10.07
N TRP A 151 -0.12 4.21 -9.80
CA TRP A 151 0.33 2.93 -10.35
C TRP A 151 -0.77 2.26 -11.17
N PRO A 152 -0.45 1.50 -12.23
CA PRO A 152 -1.46 0.83 -13.05
C PRO A 152 -2.35 -0.16 -12.29
N SER A 153 -1.84 -0.79 -11.24
CA SER A 153 -2.61 -1.65 -10.33
C SER A 153 -1.88 -1.82 -8.99
N LEU A 154 -2.57 -2.39 -8.01
CA LEU A 154 -1.96 -2.77 -6.73
C LEU A 154 -0.87 -3.83 -6.91
N GLY A 155 -1.06 -4.79 -7.82
CA GLY A 155 -0.02 -5.74 -8.18
C GLY A 155 1.25 -5.07 -8.75
N ALA A 156 1.10 -4.04 -9.58
CA ALA A 156 2.24 -3.28 -10.11
C ALA A 156 2.99 -2.53 -9.00
N TYR A 157 2.25 -1.86 -8.11
CA TYR A 157 2.83 -1.16 -6.95
C TYR A 157 3.63 -2.12 -6.04
N LEU A 158 3.02 -3.22 -5.60
CA LEU A 158 3.69 -4.19 -4.71
C LEU A 158 4.88 -4.88 -5.39
N THR A 159 4.81 -5.11 -6.70
CA THR A 159 5.95 -5.64 -7.46
C THR A 159 7.13 -4.67 -7.46
N GLU A 160 6.87 -3.37 -7.67
CA GLU A 160 7.90 -2.34 -7.60
C GLU A 160 8.52 -2.25 -6.20
N VAL A 161 7.71 -2.33 -5.15
CA VAL A 161 8.18 -2.39 -3.75
C VAL A 161 9.12 -3.58 -3.55
N ALA A 162 8.73 -4.78 -3.98
CA ALA A 162 9.55 -5.98 -3.87
C ALA A 162 10.88 -5.82 -4.64
N ASP A 163 10.83 -5.31 -5.88
CA ASP A 163 12.01 -5.08 -6.71
C ASP A 163 12.98 -4.09 -6.04
N VAL A 164 12.47 -3.01 -5.46
CA VAL A 164 13.28 -1.98 -4.78
C VAL A 164 13.92 -2.52 -3.50
N LEU A 165 13.21 -3.33 -2.70
CA LEU A 165 13.79 -3.97 -1.52
C LEU A 165 14.92 -4.94 -1.92
N GLU A 166 14.73 -5.73 -2.97
CA GLU A 166 15.72 -6.72 -3.40
C GLU A 166 16.93 -6.10 -4.12
N HIS A 167 16.74 -5.03 -4.88
CA HIS A 167 17.77 -4.53 -5.80
C HIS A 167 18.25 -3.10 -5.51
N GLY A 168 17.56 -2.41 -4.60
CA GLY A 168 17.73 -0.98 -4.34
C GLY A 168 17.08 -0.11 -5.42
N GLY A 169 16.84 1.15 -5.09
CA GLY A 169 16.12 2.08 -5.96
C GLY A 169 15.17 2.94 -5.15
N THR A 170 14.14 3.46 -5.80
CA THR A 170 13.04 4.18 -5.16
C THR A 170 11.71 3.64 -5.67
N VAL A 171 10.70 3.63 -4.79
CA VAL A 171 9.30 3.52 -5.20
C VAL A 171 8.74 4.94 -5.21
N GLY A 172 8.39 5.45 -6.40
CA GLY A 172 8.22 6.88 -6.57
C GLY A 172 9.50 7.64 -6.15
N LEU A 173 9.41 8.47 -5.12
CA LEU A 173 10.53 9.25 -4.58
C LEU A 173 11.17 8.66 -3.31
N ALA A 174 10.58 7.61 -2.73
CA ALA A 174 11.01 7.06 -1.45
C ALA A 174 11.96 5.87 -1.64
N ALA A 175 13.06 5.85 -0.89
CA ALA A 175 14.01 4.73 -0.82
C ALA A 175 13.93 4.02 0.54
N PRO A 176 14.23 2.71 0.59
CA PRO A 176 14.22 1.95 1.84
C PRO A 176 15.53 2.15 2.62
N TYR A 177 15.40 2.38 3.93
CA TYR A 177 16.45 2.49 4.92
C TYR A 177 16.12 1.62 6.14
N LEU A 178 17.12 1.23 6.92
CA LEU A 178 16.96 0.61 8.23
C LEU A 178 17.32 1.60 9.33
N THR A 179 16.46 1.68 10.35
CA THR A 179 16.75 2.39 11.60
C THR A 179 17.86 1.66 12.38
N PRO A 180 18.50 2.32 13.37
CA PRO A 180 19.45 1.65 14.26
C PRO A 180 18.88 0.42 14.97
N ASP A 181 17.57 0.38 15.19
CA ASP A 181 16.85 -0.72 15.84
C ASP A 181 16.42 -1.83 14.86
N GLY A 182 16.73 -1.69 13.57
CA GLY A 182 16.43 -2.69 12.54
C GLY A 182 14.99 -2.67 12.04
N GLU A 183 14.31 -1.53 12.13
CA GLU A 183 13.02 -1.30 11.48
C GLU A 183 13.23 -0.72 10.10
N LEU A 184 12.41 -1.13 9.13
CA LEU A 184 12.37 -0.50 7.81
C LEU A 184 11.87 0.94 7.96
N ARG A 185 12.34 1.84 7.10
CA ARG A 185 11.76 3.17 6.87
C ARG A 185 11.89 3.52 5.41
N TRP A 186 10.90 4.22 4.91
CA TRP A 186 10.90 4.74 3.55
C TRP A 186 11.05 6.24 3.61
N GLU A 187 12.11 6.75 2.99
CA GLU A 187 12.49 8.16 3.11
C GLU A 187 12.88 8.73 1.75
N LEU A 188 12.66 10.02 1.56
CA LEU A 188 13.23 10.73 0.43
C LEU A 188 14.75 10.81 0.65
N PRO A 189 15.60 10.31 -0.26
CA PRO A 189 17.05 10.30 -0.04
C PRO A 189 17.66 11.66 0.28
N GLN A 190 17.04 12.74 -0.21
CA GLN A 190 17.45 14.12 0.05
C GLN A 190 17.07 14.63 1.46
N HIS A 191 16.17 13.96 2.17
CA HIS A 191 15.75 14.31 3.53
C HIS A 191 16.51 13.54 4.60
N VAL A 192 17.11 12.41 4.26
CA VAL A 192 17.96 11.64 5.20
C VAL A 192 19.18 12.46 5.61
N ARG A 193 19.43 12.54 6.91
CA ARG A 193 20.58 13.19 7.51
C ARG A 193 21.45 12.17 8.25
N PRO A 194 22.78 12.39 8.35
CA PRO A 194 23.66 11.49 9.10
C PRO A 194 23.22 11.27 10.56
N GLU A 195 22.65 12.29 11.21
CA GLU A 195 22.15 12.23 12.58
C GLU A 195 20.93 11.31 12.78
N ASP A 196 20.21 10.96 11.72
CA ASP A 196 19.04 10.07 11.79
C ASP A 196 19.44 8.62 12.04
N GLY A 197 20.73 8.28 11.85
CA GLY A 197 21.25 6.93 12.04
C GLY A 197 20.72 5.92 11.01
N LEU A 198 20.08 6.39 9.95
CA LEU A 198 19.51 5.54 8.90
C LEU A 198 20.61 4.94 8.01
N THR A 199 20.51 3.64 7.77
CA THR A 199 21.40 2.91 6.87
C THR A 199 20.63 2.46 5.64
N PRO A 200 21.17 2.58 4.40
CA PRO A 200 20.47 2.09 3.22
C PRO A 200 20.12 0.61 3.37
N ALA A 201 18.90 0.23 2.98
CA ALA A 201 18.43 -1.14 3.10
C ALA A 201 19.33 -2.12 2.31
N PRO A 202 19.64 -3.29 2.87
CA PRO A 202 20.49 -4.28 2.22
C PRO A 202 19.81 -4.84 0.97
N ARG A 203 20.58 -4.95 -0.11
CA ARG A 203 20.12 -5.59 -1.34
C ARG A 203 20.23 -7.10 -1.20
N ALA A 204 19.31 -7.84 -1.82
CA ALA A 204 19.41 -9.28 -1.94
C ALA A 204 20.77 -9.62 -2.57
N ARG A 205 21.54 -10.48 -1.90
CA ARG A 205 22.82 -10.97 -2.44
C ARG A 205 22.50 -11.77 -3.69
N THR A 206 22.79 -11.24 -4.86
CA THR A 206 22.84 -12.05 -6.08
C THR A 206 23.89 -13.13 -5.83
N GLY A 207 23.44 -14.38 -5.76
CA GLY A 207 24.32 -15.53 -5.57
C GLY A 207 25.35 -15.54 -6.69
N ARG A 208 26.57 -15.09 -6.39
CA ARG A 208 27.72 -15.34 -7.26
C ARG A 208 28.15 -16.77 -6.95
N THR A 209 27.70 -17.70 -7.78
CA THR A 209 28.31 -19.03 -7.85
C THR A 209 29.74 -18.82 -8.37
N GLU A 210 30.69 -18.65 -7.46
CA GLU A 210 32.11 -18.76 -7.80
C GLU A 210 32.39 -20.25 -8.00
N ASP A 211 32.47 -20.65 -9.26
CA ASP A 211 32.95 -21.96 -9.69
C ASP A 211 34.48 -22.02 -9.46
N PRO A 212 34.99 -22.90 -8.57
CA PRO A 212 36.42 -23.05 -8.40
C PRO A 212 36.98 -23.89 -9.55
N ARG A 213 37.89 -23.30 -10.34
CA ARG A 213 38.73 -24.03 -11.31
C ARG A 213 39.78 -24.89 -10.62
#